data_AF-E3MDJ6-F1
#
_entry.id   AF-E3MDJ6-F1
#
_cell.length_a   1.000
_cell.length_b   1.000
_cell.length_c   1.000
_cell.angle_alpha   90.00
_cell.angle_beta   90.00
_cell.angle_gamma   90.00
#
_symmetry.space_group_name_H-M   'P 1'
#
loop_
_entity.id
_entity.type
_entity.pdbx_description
1 polymer ?
#
loop_
_entity_poly.entity_id
_entity_poly.type
_entity_poly.pdbx_seq_one_letter_code
_entity_poly.pdbx_strand_id
1 'polypeptide(L)'
;MAHNHRHYGAYDVYQGRQQGRNSLHEPYVKEAIRELKYVVECRICTEMIENKHFLKHVKDCAQKFNASFYKEEMIDSLFRASRFSTNQSLALLREKMEIAYFEATLDKGKMTMLHCTLCPTLQYHLDGGCIEDNQREAFKEAGGQIVQKQLSHFWEACHHEMQVGLQEIEDSFEDTTKDLFDEPSLSPLMDLQRIEILAEIDRNNAKEIQKQKDKYTAKKTEETRRQCNQFRDLAYKMYLHYWEEMVEYIKTNKNEKNLAKILEIRKRNSLQNSINREEKPKKVRKNKKAVIDSMGLDSMSLLRVSNFTL
;
A
#
# COMPACT_ATOMS: atom_id res chain seq x y z
N MET A 1 -26.67 -22.11 25.62
CA MET A 1 -25.22 -22.14 25.92
C MET A 1 -24.66 -20.76 25.65
N ALA A 2 -24.02 -20.17 26.66
CA ALA A 2 -23.64 -18.75 26.68
C ALA A 2 -22.45 -18.46 25.75
N HIS A 3 -22.66 -17.58 24.77
CA HIS A 3 -21.56 -17.01 23.99
C HIS A 3 -21.15 -15.65 24.55
N ASN A 4 -19.94 -15.62 25.10
CA ASN A 4 -19.26 -14.43 25.60
C ASN A 4 -19.04 -13.42 24.47
N HIS A 5 -19.77 -12.30 24.52
CA HIS A 5 -19.43 -11.08 23.79
C HIS A 5 -18.20 -10.43 24.44
N ARG A 6 -17.01 -10.65 23.86
CA ARG A 6 -15.88 -9.73 24.07
C ARG A 6 -15.93 -8.64 23.02
N HIS A 7 -16.42 -7.47 23.44
CA HIS A 7 -16.18 -6.21 22.76
C HIS A 7 -14.67 -5.96 22.67
N TYR A 8 -14.13 -5.92 21.45
CA TYR A 8 -12.84 -5.30 21.18
C TYR A 8 -13.10 -3.99 20.44
N GLY A 9 -13.08 -2.90 21.21
CA GLY A 9 -13.05 -1.55 20.69
C GLY A 9 -11.68 -1.25 20.07
N ALA A 10 -11.68 -0.88 18.79
CA ALA A 10 -10.52 -0.35 18.09
C ALA A 10 -10.89 0.89 17.24
N TYR A 11 -11.91 1.65 17.68
CA TYR A 11 -12.26 2.94 17.12
C TYR A 11 -12.37 3.95 18.27
N ASP A 12 -11.23 4.43 18.75
CA ASP A 12 -11.14 5.65 19.59
C ASP A 12 -9.68 6.09 19.81
N VAL A 13 -8.91 6.29 18.73
CA VAL A 13 -7.60 6.97 18.82
C VAL A 13 -7.48 8.09 17.78
N TYR A 14 -8.54 8.86 17.59
CA TYR A 14 -8.46 10.22 17.02
C TYR A 14 -9.54 11.10 17.68
N GLN A 15 -9.51 11.16 19.01
CA GLN A 15 -10.13 12.27 19.73
C GLN A 15 -9.02 13.10 20.37
N GLY A 16 -9.07 14.40 20.11
CA GLY A 16 -8.03 15.36 20.41
C GLY A 16 -7.56 15.31 21.87
N ARG A 17 -6.25 15.27 22.04
CA ARG A 17 -5.60 15.80 23.24
C ARG A 17 -4.79 17.02 22.86
N GLN A 18 -5.41 18.18 23.04
CA GLN A 18 -4.67 19.35 23.48
C GLN A 18 -4.07 19.03 24.85
N GLN A 19 -2.76 18.70 24.87
CA GLN A 19 -1.98 18.75 26.10
C GLN A 19 -0.65 19.44 25.79
N GLY A 20 -0.32 20.39 26.67
CA GLY A 20 0.61 21.48 26.41
C GLY A 20 2.08 21.08 26.27
N ARG A 21 2.79 22.04 25.66
CA ARG A 21 4.20 22.43 25.89
C ARG A 21 5.27 21.33 25.81
N ASN A 22 6.18 21.52 24.86
CA ASN A 22 7.50 20.89 24.72
C ASN A 22 7.52 19.42 24.29
N SER A 23 7.33 19.18 22.99
CA SER A 23 7.88 18.01 22.31
C SER A 23 8.41 18.46 20.95
N LEU A 24 9.70 18.77 20.88
CA LEU A 24 10.48 19.08 19.67
C LEU A 24 10.65 17.85 18.75
N HIS A 25 9.60 17.04 18.64
CA HIS A 25 9.47 15.90 17.76
C HIS A 25 8.01 15.83 17.35
N GLU A 26 7.76 16.09 16.07
CA GLU A 26 6.40 15.98 15.54
C GLU A 26 5.94 14.52 15.58
N PRO A 27 4.72 14.26 16.10
CA PRO A 27 4.17 12.92 16.26
C PRO A 27 4.23 12.06 14.99
N TYR A 28 4.06 12.66 13.81
CA TYR A 28 3.96 11.91 12.56
C TYR A 28 5.28 11.27 12.12
N VAL A 29 6.43 11.94 12.29
CA VAL A 29 7.75 11.36 11.93
C VAL A 29 8.07 10.17 12.82
N LYS A 30 7.79 10.31 14.12
CA LYS A 30 7.94 9.20 15.06
C LYS A 30 7.05 8.02 14.68
N GLU A 31 5.80 8.27 14.28
CA GLU A 31 4.91 7.20 13.81
C GLU A 31 5.46 6.56 12.53
N ALA A 32 5.81 7.35 11.52
CA ALA A 32 6.36 6.85 10.27
C ALA A 32 7.62 6.00 10.51
N ILE A 33 8.52 6.39 11.41
CA ILE A 33 9.70 5.59 11.77
C ILE A 33 9.30 4.28 12.48
N ARG A 34 8.26 4.29 13.32
CA ARG A 34 7.74 3.08 13.98
C ARG A 34 7.16 2.10 12.97
N GLU A 35 6.40 2.59 12.01
CA GLU A 35 5.75 1.76 10.99
C GLU A 35 6.75 0.98 10.12
N LEU A 36 8.00 1.47 9.96
CA LEU A 36 9.06 0.71 9.29
C LEU A 36 9.31 -0.67 9.92
N LYS A 37 9.01 -0.81 11.21
CA LYS A 37 9.20 -2.05 12.00
C LYS A 37 7.90 -2.83 12.21
N TYR A 38 6.77 -2.31 11.76
CA TYR A 38 5.55 -3.10 11.74
C TYR A 38 5.70 -4.22 10.72
N VAL A 39 4.95 -5.28 10.93
CA VAL A 39 5.07 -6.51 10.15
C VAL A 39 3.78 -6.77 9.38
N VAL A 40 3.93 -7.26 8.15
CA VAL A 40 2.85 -7.68 7.26
C VAL A 40 3.10 -9.13 6.85
N GLU A 41 2.03 -9.92 6.78
CA GLU A 41 2.09 -11.31 6.35
C GLU A 41 2.28 -11.40 4.83
N CYS A 42 3.28 -12.18 4.38
CA CYS A 42 3.46 -12.48 2.98
C CYS A 42 2.45 -13.53 2.49
N ARG A 43 1.65 -13.24 1.46
CA ARG A 43 0.65 -14.17 0.91
C ARG A 43 1.23 -15.31 0.05
N ILE A 44 2.55 -15.41 -0.07
CA ILE A 44 3.25 -16.54 -0.72
C ILE A 44 3.72 -17.54 0.32
N CYS A 45 4.49 -17.08 1.32
CA CYS A 45 5.13 -17.96 2.31
C CYS A 45 4.52 -17.89 3.72
N THR A 46 3.53 -17.03 3.97
CA THR A 46 2.86 -16.80 5.28
C THR A 46 3.78 -16.26 6.39
N GLU A 47 5.02 -15.85 6.06
CA GLU A 47 5.92 -15.25 7.03
C GLU A 47 5.55 -13.80 7.32
N MET A 48 5.75 -13.37 8.57
CA MET A 48 5.59 -11.97 9.00
C MET A 48 6.86 -11.19 8.67
N ILE A 49 6.77 -10.23 7.75
CA ILE A 49 7.91 -9.48 7.24
C ILE A 49 7.79 -8.00 7.63
N GLU A 50 8.88 -7.40 8.11
CA GLU A 50 8.91 -5.98 8.42
C GLU A 50 8.66 -5.13 7.17
N ASN A 51 7.84 -4.08 7.30
CA ASN A 51 7.44 -3.19 6.21
C ASN A 51 8.63 -2.69 5.36
N LYS A 52 9.73 -2.29 6.01
CA LYS A 52 10.94 -1.82 5.31
C LYS A 52 11.59 -2.86 4.38
N HIS A 53 11.36 -4.14 4.63
CA HIS A 53 11.95 -5.27 3.89
C HIS A 53 10.96 -5.98 2.98
N PHE A 54 9.67 -5.63 3.06
CA PHE A 54 8.59 -6.39 2.43
C PHE A 54 8.74 -6.50 0.91
N LEU A 55 8.94 -5.38 0.20
CA LEU A 55 9.07 -5.40 -1.26
C LEU A 55 10.25 -6.25 -1.75
N LYS A 56 11.38 -6.20 -1.03
CA LYS A 56 12.53 -7.06 -1.34
C LYS A 56 12.18 -8.54 -1.11
N HIS A 57 11.51 -8.83 0.00
CA HIS A 57 11.06 -10.17 0.32
C HIS A 57 10.12 -10.73 -0.75
N VAL A 58 9.14 -9.96 -1.25
CA VAL A 58 8.16 -10.45 -2.25
C VAL A 58 8.87 -11.02 -3.47
N LYS A 59 9.85 -10.29 -4.02
CA LYS A 59 10.63 -10.72 -5.18
C LYS A 59 11.41 -12.01 -4.92
N ASP A 60 12.16 -12.05 -3.81
CA ASP A 60 12.96 -13.22 -3.43
C ASP A 60 12.05 -14.45 -3.13
N CYS A 61 10.88 -14.20 -2.54
CA CYS A 61 9.90 -15.20 -2.15
C CYS A 61 9.18 -15.78 -3.38
N ALA A 62 8.77 -14.95 -4.33
CA ALA A 62 8.14 -15.38 -5.58
C ALA A 62 9.05 -16.33 -6.36
N GLN A 63 10.32 -15.99 -6.49
CA GLN A 63 11.32 -16.86 -7.13
C GLN A 63 11.50 -18.19 -6.38
N LYS A 64 11.60 -18.14 -5.04
CA LYS A 64 11.82 -19.33 -4.20
C LYS A 64 10.66 -20.32 -4.26
N PHE A 65 9.43 -19.83 -4.28
CA PHE A 65 8.21 -20.66 -4.26
C PHE A 65 7.59 -20.85 -5.66
N ASN A 66 8.28 -20.42 -6.71
CA ASN A 66 7.79 -20.47 -8.09
C ASN A 66 6.37 -19.89 -8.23
N ALA A 67 6.13 -18.75 -7.58
CA ALA A 67 4.85 -18.06 -7.66
C ALA A 67 4.61 -17.51 -9.07
N SER A 68 3.36 -17.49 -9.53
CA SER A 68 3.03 -16.90 -10.82
C SER A 68 3.33 -15.40 -10.84
N PHE A 69 3.63 -14.87 -12.03
CA PHE A 69 3.86 -13.43 -12.24
C PHE A 69 2.72 -12.59 -11.66
N TYR A 70 1.47 -12.96 -11.94
CA TYR A 70 0.31 -12.24 -11.42
C TYR A 70 0.21 -12.26 -9.90
N LYS A 71 0.65 -13.34 -9.24
CA LYS A 71 0.66 -13.42 -7.77
C LYS A 71 1.76 -12.54 -7.16
N GLU A 72 2.93 -12.49 -7.77
CA GLU A 72 4.01 -11.58 -7.35
C GLU A 72 3.58 -10.12 -7.47
N GLU A 73 3.15 -9.70 -8.67
CA GLU A 73 2.75 -8.32 -8.95
C GLU A 73 1.53 -7.89 -8.12
N MET A 74 0.56 -8.77 -7.91
CA MET A 74 -0.57 -8.49 -7.01
C MET A 74 -0.10 -8.09 -5.61
N ILE A 75 0.86 -8.84 -5.05
CA ILE A 75 1.34 -8.61 -3.67
C ILE A 75 2.20 -7.35 -3.60
N ASP A 76 3.07 -7.10 -4.59
CA ASP A 76 3.86 -5.87 -4.70
C ASP A 76 2.94 -4.64 -4.79
N SER A 77 1.99 -4.63 -5.74
CA SER A 77 1.04 -3.54 -5.93
C SER A 77 0.15 -3.31 -4.71
N LEU A 78 -0.33 -4.37 -4.04
CA LEU A 78 -1.09 -4.25 -2.79
C LEU A 78 -0.29 -3.59 -1.67
N PHE A 79 0.99 -3.95 -1.53
CA PHE A 79 1.84 -3.34 -0.52
C PHE A 79 2.14 -1.87 -0.85
N ARG A 80 2.35 -1.54 -2.13
CA ARG A 80 2.49 -0.14 -2.56
C ARG A 80 1.22 0.65 -2.28
N ALA A 81 0.05 0.09 -2.56
CA ALA A 81 -1.24 0.68 -2.24
C ALA A 81 -1.63 0.55 -0.75
N SER A 82 -0.70 0.27 0.17
CA SER A 82 -1.02 0.16 1.60
C SER A 82 -1.11 1.51 2.30
N ARG A 83 -1.76 1.51 3.48
CA ARG A 83 -1.73 2.64 4.42
C ARG A 83 -0.29 3.05 4.74
N PHE A 84 0.56 2.08 5.07
CA PHE A 84 1.98 2.30 5.35
C PHE A 84 2.66 3.08 4.21
N SER A 85 2.60 2.57 2.97
CA SER A 85 3.27 3.18 1.82
C SER A 85 2.76 4.58 1.52
N THR A 86 1.46 4.81 1.66
CA THR A 86 0.84 6.14 1.48
C THR A 86 1.29 7.09 2.60
N ASN A 87 1.29 6.63 3.86
CA ASN A 87 1.70 7.42 5.02
C ASN A 87 3.18 7.81 4.95
N GLN A 88 4.07 6.87 4.62
CA GLN A 88 5.50 7.14 4.42
C GLN A 88 5.74 8.20 3.35
N SER A 89 5.04 8.08 2.21
CA SER A 89 5.20 9.01 1.09
C SER A 89 4.78 10.43 1.46
N LEU A 90 3.63 10.57 2.14
CA LEU A 90 3.12 11.88 2.59
C LEU A 90 3.98 12.47 3.73
N ALA A 91 4.44 11.64 4.67
CA ALA A 91 5.33 12.07 5.74
C ALA A 91 6.67 12.58 5.20
N LEU A 92 7.25 11.91 4.21
CA LEU A 92 8.47 12.36 3.54
C LEU A 92 8.26 13.67 2.79
N LEU A 93 7.15 13.80 2.06
CA LEU A 93 6.80 15.03 1.35
C LEU A 93 6.69 16.21 2.32
N ARG A 94 5.94 16.01 3.42
CA ARG A 94 5.75 17.00 4.46
C ARG A 94 7.07 17.43 5.07
N GLU A 95 7.88 16.47 5.51
CA GLU A 95 9.20 16.74 6.10
C GLU A 95 10.07 17.57 5.15
N LYS A 96 10.11 17.20 3.88
CA LYS A 96 10.90 17.89 2.85
C LYS A 96 10.46 19.34 2.68
N MET A 97 9.15 19.58 2.59
CA MET A 97 8.59 20.91 2.38
C MET A 97 8.75 21.81 3.62
N GLU A 98 8.56 21.28 4.83
CA GLU A 98 8.80 22.00 6.08
C GLU A 98 10.27 22.44 6.20
N ILE A 99 11.21 21.52 5.92
CA ILE A 99 12.65 21.81 5.94
C ILE A 99 13.00 22.88 4.90
N ALA A 100 12.56 22.70 3.65
CA ALA A 100 12.84 23.65 2.57
C ALA A 100 12.27 25.04 2.88
N TYR A 101 11.07 25.12 3.46
CA TYR A 101 10.46 26.37 3.87
C TYR A 101 11.26 27.10 4.94
N PHE A 102 11.64 26.42 6.01
CA PHE A 102 12.43 27.04 7.08
C PHE A 102 13.83 27.42 6.63
N GLU A 103 14.43 26.63 5.73
CA GLU A 103 15.71 26.98 5.10
C GLU A 103 15.62 28.28 4.30
N ALA A 104 14.63 28.39 3.43
CA ALA A 104 14.37 29.58 2.62
C ALA A 104 14.02 30.81 3.46
N THR A 105 13.34 30.60 4.60
CA THR A 105 12.98 31.66 5.56
C THR A 105 14.21 32.21 6.28
N LEU A 106 15.16 31.35 6.66
CA LEU A 106 16.39 31.74 7.36
C LEU A 106 17.46 32.29 6.41
N ASP A 107 17.52 31.79 5.18
CA ASP A 107 18.52 32.13 4.18
C ASP A 107 17.88 32.23 2.79
N LYS A 108 17.78 33.46 2.27
CA LYS A 108 17.25 33.73 0.93
C LYS A 108 18.05 33.05 -0.18
N GLY A 109 19.33 32.73 0.05
CA GLY A 109 20.13 31.94 -0.89
C GLY A 109 19.57 30.53 -1.12
N LYS A 110 18.71 30.04 -0.22
CA LYS A 110 18.07 28.72 -0.31
C LYS A 110 16.66 28.74 -0.90
N MET A 111 16.22 29.87 -1.46
CA MET A 111 14.92 29.95 -2.14
C MET A 111 14.80 28.89 -3.24
N THR A 112 15.89 28.55 -3.94
CA THR A 112 15.91 27.49 -4.97
C THR A 112 15.53 26.09 -4.48
N MET A 113 15.61 25.84 -3.15
CA MET A 113 15.21 24.56 -2.56
C MET A 113 13.71 24.50 -2.23
N LEU A 114 13.03 25.64 -2.25
CA LEU A 114 11.62 25.78 -1.93
C LEU A 114 10.74 25.33 -3.10
N HIS A 115 9.82 24.38 -2.88
CA HIS A 115 8.91 23.97 -3.94
C HIS A 115 7.93 25.09 -4.29
N CYS A 116 7.66 25.28 -5.58
CA CYS A 116 6.80 26.37 -6.05
C CYS A 116 6.03 25.97 -7.30
N THR A 117 4.74 26.27 -7.28
CA THR A 117 3.79 26.07 -8.39
C THR A 117 3.07 27.38 -8.76
N LEU A 118 3.36 28.47 -8.02
CA LEU A 118 2.66 29.75 -8.10
C LEU A 118 3.44 30.85 -8.82
N CYS A 119 4.76 30.86 -8.68
CA CYS A 119 5.58 31.94 -9.22
C CYS A 119 5.66 31.83 -10.76
N PRO A 120 5.31 32.90 -11.51
CA PRO A 120 5.35 32.87 -12.97
C PRO A 120 6.79 32.89 -13.52
N THR A 121 7.77 33.34 -12.74
CA THR A 121 9.17 33.42 -13.15
C THR A 121 10.10 32.98 -12.01
N LEU A 122 11.31 32.55 -12.37
CA LEU A 122 12.35 32.21 -11.41
C LEU A 122 12.72 33.42 -10.54
N GLN A 123 12.86 34.62 -11.10
CA GLN A 123 13.21 35.80 -10.31
C GLN A 123 12.16 36.10 -9.24
N TYR A 124 10.87 36.06 -9.60
CA TYR A 124 9.79 36.27 -8.64
C TYR A 124 9.80 35.20 -7.52
N HIS A 125 10.17 33.98 -7.85
CA HIS A 125 10.39 32.92 -6.87
C HIS A 125 11.58 33.23 -5.95
N LEU A 126 12.75 33.58 -6.50
CA LEU A 126 13.94 33.95 -5.72
C LEU A 126 13.71 35.17 -4.81
N ASP A 127 12.82 36.08 -5.22
CA ASP A 127 12.42 37.25 -4.44
C ASP A 127 11.47 36.90 -3.27
N GLY A 128 11.01 35.64 -3.18
CA GLY A 128 10.14 35.17 -2.10
C GLY A 128 8.65 35.22 -2.41
N GLY A 129 8.24 35.40 -3.67
CA GLY A 129 6.83 35.61 -4.04
C GLY A 129 5.85 34.50 -3.64
N CYS A 130 6.34 33.29 -3.34
CA CYS A 130 5.52 32.15 -2.90
C CYS A 130 5.61 31.88 -1.38
N ILE A 131 6.36 32.66 -0.61
CA ILE A 131 6.62 32.35 0.82
C ILE A 131 5.36 32.46 1.69
N GLU A 132 4.44 33.36 1.34
CA GLU A 132 3.19 33.54 2.09
C GLU A 132 2.19 32.40 1.88
N ASP A 133 2.37 31.58 0.84
CA ASP A 133 1.57 30.39 0.59
C ASP A 133 1.85 29.29 1.64
N ASN A 134 3.01 29.33 2.32
CA ASN A 134 3.42 28.31 3.30
C ASN A 134 3.43 26.89 2.70
N GLN A 135 3.88 26.74 1.44
CA GLN A 135 3.93 25.48 0.69
C GLN A 135 2.55 24.84 0.41
N ARG A 136 1.44 25.54 0.64
CA ARG A 136 0.09 25.00 0.51
C ARG A 136 -0.21 24.44 -0.88
N GLU A 137 0.02 25.22 -1.94
CA GLU A 137 -0.30 24.78 -3.31
C GLU A 137 0.75 23.78 -3.83
N ALA A 138 2.02 23.94 -3.44
CA ALA A 138 3.07 22.98 -3.77
C ALA A 138 2.81 21.59 -3.17
N PHE A 139 2.39 21.54 -1.89
CA PHE A 139 2.01 20.28 -1.25
C PHE A 139 0.74 19.70 -1.87
N LYS A 140 -0.24 20.54 -2.21
CA LYS A 140 -1.48 20.08 -2.83
C LYS A 140 -1.24 19.37 -4.17
N GLU A 141 -0.35 19.92 -4.99
CA GLU A 141 0.04 19.29 -6.25
C GLU A 141 0.84 17.99 -6.02
N ALA A 142 1.94 18.06 -5.28
CA ALA A 142 2.81 16.90 -5.08
C ALA A 142 2.13 15.77 -4.27
N GLY A 143 1.37 16.13 -3.24
CA GLY A 143 0.57 15.19 -2.44
C GLY A 143 -0.56 14.56 -3.24
N GLY A 144 -1.21 15.34 -4.11
CA GLY A 144 -2.18 14.82 -5.08
C GLY A 144 -1.57 13.78 -6.01
N GLN A 145 -0.37 14.02 -6.54
CA GLN A 145 0.36 13.04 -7.37
C GLN A 145 0.69 11.76 -6.59
N ILE A 146 1.05 11.86 -5.31
CA ILE A 146 1.26 10.69 -4.44
C ILE A 146 -0.03 9.87 -4.37
N VAL A 147 -1.17 10.49 -4.04
CA VAL A 147 -2.46 9.78 -3.95
C VAL A 147 -2.83 9.11 -5.28
N GLN A 148 -2.63 9.81 -6.40
CA GLN A 148 -2.89 9.24 -7.73
C GLN A 148 -2.00 8.03 -8.04
N LYS A 149 -0.71 8.09 -7.67
CA LYS A 149 0.19 6.95 -7.81
C LYS A 149 -0.26 5.76 -6.96
N GLN A 150 -0.69 5.99 -5.73
CA GLN A 150 -1.20 4.91 -4.88
C GLN A 150 -2.50 4.30 -5.40
N LEU A 151 -3.36 5.12 -6.02
CA LEU A 151 -4.55 4.64 -6.71
C LEU A 151 -4.19 3.76 -7.92
N SER A 152 -3.16 4.13 -8.69
CA SER A 152 -2.66 3.27 -9.79
C SER A 152 -2.24 1.90 -9.29
N HIS A 153 -1.43 1.86 -8.22
CA HIS A 153 -1.02 0.60 -7.61
C HIS A 153 -2.22 -0.21 -7.09
N PHE A 154 -3.25 0.44 -6.56
CA PHE A 154 -4.46 -0.27 -6.13
C PHE A 154 -5.20 -0.89 -7.32
N TRP A 155 -5.32 -0.17 -8.44
CA TRP A 155 -5.91 -0.69 -9.67
C TRP A 155 -5.12 -1.87 -10.25
N GLU A 156 -3.79 -1.76 -10.29
CA GLU A 156 -2.88 -2.84 -10.70
C GLU A 156 -3.09 -4.08 -9.83
N ALA A 157 -3.14 -3.91 -8.50
CA ALA A 157 -3.41 -5.00 -7.57
C ALA A 157 -4.73 -5.72 -7.85
N CYS A 158 -5.83 -4.98 -8.03
CA CYS A 158 -7.13 -5.57 -8.34
C CYS A 158 -7.14 -6.28 -9.69
N HIS A 159 -6.46 -5.73 -10.69
CA HIS A 159 -6.31 -6.39 -11.99
C HIS A 159 -5.55 -7.71 -11.86
N HIS A 160 -4.42 -7.72 -11.16
CA HIS A 160 -3.63 -8.93 -10.94
C HIS A 160 -4.36 -9.98 -10.09
N GLU A 161 -5.10 -9.56 -9.06
CA GLU A 161 -5.97 -10.46 -8.29
C GLU A 161 -7.04 -11.13 -9.18
N MET A 162 -7.61 -10.38 -10.12
CA MET A 162 -8.54 -10.95 -11.10
C MET A 162 -7.85 -11.98 -11.98
N GLN A 163 -6.64 -11.71 -12.49
CA GLN A 163 -5.88 -12.67 -13.31
C GLN A 163 -5.51 -13.93 -12.53
N VAL A 164 -5.11 -13.81 -11.25
CA VAL A 164 -4.85 -14.97 -10.38
C VAL A 164 -6.10 -15.85 -10.26
N GLY A 165 -7.27 -15.26 -9.97
CA GLY A 165 -8.49 -16.05 -9.84
C GLY A 165 -8.99 -16.64 -11.17
N LEU A 166 -8.72 -15.99 -12.30
CA LEU A 166 -9.02 -16.57 -13.62
C LEU A 166 -8.12 -17.78 -13.92
N GLN A 167 -6.84 -17.71 -13.56
CA GLN A 167 -5.91 -18.84 -13.67
C GLN A 167 -6.33 -20.01 -12.77
N GLU A 168 -6.72 -19.73 -11.52
CA GLU A 168 -7.20 -20.78 -10.60
C GLU A 168 -8.45 -21.50 -11.13
N ILE A 169 -9.34 -20.79 -11.84
CA ILE A 169 -10.48 -21.41 -12.51
C ILE A 169 -10.00 -22.31 -13.65
N GLU A 170 -9.06 -21.88 -14.50
CA GLU A 170 -8.51 -22.72 -15.57
C GLU A 170 -7.85 -23.98 -15.03
N ASP A 171 -6.96 -23.82 -14.05
CA ASP A 171 -6.17 -24.89 -13.45
C ASP A 171 -7.07 -25.97 -12.82
N SER A 172 -8.24 -25.58 -12.27
CA SER A 172 -9.18 -26.52 -11.66
C SER A 172 -9.82 -27.52 -12.64
N PHE A 173 -9.76 -27.26 -13.94
CA PHE A 173 -10.29 -28.14 -14.98
C PHE A 173 -9.20 -28.92 -15.73
N GLU A 174 -7.93 -28.48 -15.70
CA GLU A 174 -6.82 -29.21 -16.34
C GLU A 174 -6.56 -30.60 -15.74
N ASP A 175 -6.90 -30.80 -14.46
CA ASP A 175 -6.74 -32.10 -13.78
C ASP A 175 -7.86 -33.11 -14.07
N THR A 176 -8.98 -32.69 -14.68
CA THR A 176 -10.14 -33.60 -14.89
C THR A 176 -10.11 -34.45 -16.15
N THR A 177 -9.21 -34.18 -17.10
CA THR A 177 -9.17 -34.88 -18.40
C THR A 177 -8.02 -35.88 -18.56
N LYS A 178 -6.99 -35.82 -17.70
CA LYS A 178 -5.82 -36.72 -17.78
C LYS A 178 -6.11 -38.17 -17.39
N ASP A 179 -6.99 -38.39 -16.42
CA ASP A 179 -7.17 -39.72 -15.81
C ASP A 179 -8.21 -40.61 -16.51
N LEU A 180 -8.94 -40.09 -17.50
CA LEU A 180 -10.09 -40.82 -18.03
C LEU A 180 -9.73 -42.05 -18.88
N PHE A 181 -8.47 -42.17 -19.34
CA PHE A 181 -8.17 -43.01 -20.48
C PHE A 181 -6.67 -43.40 -20.57
N ASP A 182 -6.09 -43.98 -19.52
CA ASP A 182 -4.73 -44.57 -19.55
C ASP A 182 -4.67 -46.00 -20.15
N GLU A 183 -5.81 -46.64 -20.41
CA GLU A 183 -5.84 -48.00 -20.98
C GLU A 183 -5.78 -48.02 -22.53
N PRO A 184 -4.96 -48.91 -23.13
CA PRO A 184 -4.90 -49.08 -24.58
C PRO A 184 -6.21 -49.65 -25.14
N SER A 185 -6.71 -49.06 -26.23
CA SER A 185 -7.93 -49.54 -26.88
C SER A 185 -7.71 -50.86 -27.61
N LEU A 186 -8.77 -51.67 -27.72
CA LEU A 186 -8.73 -52.99 -28.37
C LEU A 186 -9.07 -52.92 -29.89
N SER A 187 -9.45 -51.74 -30.43
CA SER A 187 -9.89 -51.59 -31.83
C SER A 187 -9.85 -50.14 -32.34
N PRO A 188 -9.44 -49.89 -33.60
CA PRO A 188 -9.47 -48.55 -34.23
C PRO A 188 -10.84 -47.86 -34.25
N LEU A 189 -11.93 -48.64 -34.20
CA LEU A 189 -13.30 -48.10 -34.19
C LEU A 189 -13.68 -47.56 -32.80
N MET A 190 -13.11 -48.14 -31.74
CA MET A 190 -13.23 -47.64 -30.37
C MET A 190 -12.38 -46.39 -30.14
N ASP A 191 -11.26 -46.24 -30.87
CA ASP A 191 -10.46 -45.01 -30.85
C ASP A 191 -11.21 -43.81 -31.42
N LEU A 192 -11.93 -43.98 -32.53
CA LEU A 192 -12.73 -42.89 -33.11
C LEU A 192 -13.85 -42.43 -32.17
N GLN A 193 -14.54 -43.37 -31.50
CA GLN A 193 -15.56 -43.05 -30.51
C GLN A 193 -14.98 -42.37 -29.26
N ARG A 194 -13.79 -42.80 -28.82
CA ARG A 194 -13.08 -42.18 -27.70
C ARG A 194 -12.65 -40.75 -28.01
N ILE A 195 -12.16 -40.49 -29.23
CA ILE A 195 -11.81 -39.13 -29.70
C ILE A 195 -13.06 -38.23 -29.71
N GLU A 196 -14.20 -38.73 -30.18
CA GLU A 196 -15.44 -37.94 -30.23
C GLU A 196 -15.97 -37.61 -28.83
N ILE A 197 -15.91 -38.57 -27.90
CA ILE A 197 -16.28 -38.36 -26.48
C ILE A 197 -15.35 -37.34 -25.82
N LEU A 198 -14.03 -37.45 -26.02
CA LEU A 198 -13.05 -36.49 -25.50
C LEU A 198 -13.32 -35.08 -26.05
N ALA A 199 -13.55 -34.96 -27.36
CA ALA A 199 -13.86 -33.67 -27.97
C ALA A 199 -15.18 -33.06 -27.46
N GLU A 200 -16.16 -33.87 -27.04
CA GLU A 200 -17.40 -33.40 -26.41
C GLU A 200 -17.17 -32.98 -24.94
N ILE A 201 -16.39 -33.75 -24.18
CA ILE A 201 -15.98 -33.39 -22.81
C ILE A 201 -15.21 -32.07 -22.82
N ASP A 202 -14.23 -31.92 -23.70
CA ASP A 202 -13.43 -30.70 -23.84
C ASP A 202 -14.31 -29.49 -24.19
N ARG A 203 -15.27 -29.66 -25.12
CA ARG A 203 -16.23 -28.60 -25.47
C ARG A 203 -17.13 -28.21 -24.30
N ASN A 204 -17.58 -29.16 -23.50
CA ASN A 204 -18.43 -28.89 -22.35
C ASN A 204 -17.65 -28.25 -21.20
N ASN A 205 -16.43 -28.71 -20.94
CA ASN A 205 -15.50 -28.09 -20.00
C ASN A 205 -15.19 -26.65 -20.40
N ALA A 206 -14.87 -26.39 -21.67
CA ALA A 206 -14.61 -25.05 -22.17
C ALA A 206 -15.80 -24.09 -21.95
N LYS A 207 -17.03 -24.55 -22.18
CA LYS A 207 -18.25 -23.76 -21.91
C LYS A 207 -18.44 -23.46 -20.42
N GLU A 208 -18.23 -24.45 -19.55
CA GLU A 208 -18.40 -24.25 -18.11
C GLU A 208 -17.28 -23.36 -17.54
N ILE A 209 -16.03 -23.53 -17.98
CA ILE A 209 -14.91 -22.62 -17.66
C ILE A 209 -15.27 -21.19 -18.04
N GLN A 210 -15.73 -20.96 -19.28
CA GLN A 210 -16.07 -19.61 -19.74
C GLN A 210 -17.19 -19.00 -18.88
N LYS A 211 -18.24 -19.77 -18.58
CA LYS A 211 -19.33 -19.34 -17.72
C LYS A 211 -18.88 -18.99 -16.30
N GLN A 212 -17.95 -19.75 -15.73
CA GLN A 212 -17.37 -19.45 -14.42
C GLN A 212 -16.50 -18.19 -14.45
N LYS A 213 -15.68 -18.02 -15.49
CA LYS A 213 -14.89 -16.80 -15.71
C LYS A 213 -15.78 -15.57 -15.83
N ASP A 214 -16.82 -15.61 -16.66
CA ASP A 214 -17.73 -14.47 -16.85
C ASP A 214 -18.40 -14.06 -15.52
N LYS A 215 -18.85 -15.06 -14.74
CA LYS A 215 -19.45 -14.84 -13.42
C LYS A 215 -18.44 -14.26 -12.43
N TYR A 216 -17.21 -14.78 -12.43
CA TYR A 216 -16.13 -14.30 -11.56
C TYR A 216 -15.74 -12.86 -11.91
N THR A 217 -15.49 -12.56 -13.19
CA THR A 217 -15.14 -11.22 -13.68
C THR A 217 -16.23 -10.20 -13.37
N ALA A 218 -17.51 -10.52 -13.59
CA ALA A 218 -18.61 -9.62 -13.26
C ALA A 218 -18.66 -9.31 -11.76
N LYS A 219 -18.52 -10.34 -10.91
CA LYS A 219 -18.49 -10.17 -9.45
C LYS A 219 -17.28 -9.33 -9.00
N LYS A 220 -16.08 -9.65 -9.50
CA LYS A 220 -14.85 -8.95 -9.13
C LYS A 220 -14.83 -7.51 -9.61
N THR A 221 -15.33 -7.21 -10.80
CA THR A 221 -15.42 -5.85 -11.32
C THR A 221 -16.26 -4.94 -10.39
N GLU A 222 -17.41 -5.43 -9.91
CA GLU A 222 -18.24 -4.67 -8.97
C GLU A 222 -17.58 -4.51 -7.59
N GLU A 223 -16.90 -5.55 -7.11
CA GLU A 223 -16.12 -5.51 -5.86
C GLU A 223 -14.99 -4.47 -5.95
N THR A 224 -14.16 -4.53 -7.00
CA THR A 224 -13.08 -3.59 -7.28
C THR A 224 -13.60 -2.16 -7.34
N ARG A 225 -14.73 -1.91 -8.01
CA ARG A 225 -15.32 -0.56 -8.08
C ARG A 225 -15.61 0.01 -6.69
N ARG A 226 -16.17 -0.80 -5.79
CA ARG A 226 -16.46 -0.37 -4.41
C ARG A 226 -15.19 -0.13 -3.62
N GLN A 227 -14.24 -1.05 -3.70
CA GLN A 227 -12.96 -0.95 -2.98
C GLN A 227 -12.12 0.23 -3.46
N CYS A 228 -12.06 0.51 -4.77
CA CYS A 228 -11.35 1.68 -5.31
C CYS A 228 -11.92 3.00 -4.76
N ASN A 229 -13.24 3.11 -4.66
CA ASN A 229 -13.86 4.31 -4.07
C ASN A 229 -13.49 4.46 -2.59
N GLN A 230 -13.56 3.38 -1.81
CA GLN A 230 -13.18 3.41 -0.39
C GLN A 230 -11.70 3.75 -0.20
N PHE A 231 -10.83 3.12 -0.97
CA PHE A 231 -9.38 3.36 -0.93
C PHE A 231 -9.06 4.81 -1.29
N ARG A 232 -9.67 5.33 -2.36
CA ARG A 232 -9.56 6.73 -2.77
C ARG A 232 -9.94 7.67 -1.63
N ASP A 233 -11.09 7.48 -1.02
CA ASP A 233 -11.58 8.36 0.05
C ASP A 233 -10.64 8.35 1.26
N LEU A 234 -10.11 7.18 1.64
CA LEU A 234 -9.13 7.06 2.72
C LEU A 234 -7.80 7.74 2.40
N ALA A 235 -7.27 7.53 1.19
CA ALA A 235 -6.02 8.14 0.74
C ALA A 235 -6.15 9.67 0.69
N TYR A 236 -7.26 10.21 0.17
CA TYR A 236 -7.52 11.64 0.15
C TYR A 236 -7.69 12.23 1.55
N LYS A 237 -8.39 11.56 2.47
CA LYS A 237 -8.49 12.02 3.87
C LYS A 237 -7.13 12.14 4.53
N MET A 238 -6.26 11.14 4.34
CA MET A 238 -4.91 11.18 4.89
C MET A 238 -4.07 12.30 4.26
N TYR A 239 -4.14 12.46 2.94
CA TYR A 239 -3.48 13.54 2.22
C TYR A 239 -3.92 14.94 2.73
N LEU A 240 -5.23 15.17 2.87
CA LEU A 240 -5.76 16.45 3.36
C LEU A 240 -5.28 16.75 4.78
N HIS A 241 -5.26 15.73 5.64
CA HIS A 241 -4.76 15.88 7.01
C HIS A 241 -3.28 16.30 7.04
N TYR A 242 -2.42 15.64 6.26
CA TYR A 242 -1.00 16.03 6.15
C TYR A 242 -0.82 17.45 5.61
N TRP A 243 -1.63 17.83 4.63
CA TRP A 243 -1.61 19.16 4.03
C TRP A 243 -1.99 20.25 5.05
N GLU A 244 -3.09 20.06 5.78
CA GLU A 244 -3.56 21.01 6.80
C GLU A 244 -2.54 21.17 7.93
N GLU A 245 -2.06 20.05 8.49
CA GLU A 245 -1.10 20.08 9.60
C GLU A 245 0.25 20.67 9.20
N MET A 246 0.72 20.46 7.96
CA MET A 246 1.94 21.09 7.46
C MET A 246 1.80 22.61 7.41
N VAL A 247 0.71 23.10 6.81
CA VAL A 247 0.47 24.54 6.66
C VAL A 247 0.34 25.19 8.04
N GLU A 248 -0.38 24.56 8.97
CA GLU A 248 -0.47 25.02 10.36
C GLU A 248 0.90 25.06 11.03
N TYR A 249 1.67 23.97 10.94
CA TYR A 249 2.99 23.88 11.54
C TYR A 249 3.95 24.96 11.01
N ILE A 250 3.97 25.20 9.69
CA ILE A 250 4.77 26.27 9.09
C ILE A 250 4.32 27.64 9.62
N LYS A 251 3.01 27.93 9.61
CA LYS A 251 2.48 29.21 10.09
C LYS A 251 2.83 29.50 11.55
N THR A 252 2.79 28.48 12.40
CA THR A 252 3.13 28.61 13.83
C THR A 252 4.63 28.89 14.03
N ASN A 253 5.50 28.24 13.25
CA ASN A 253 6.95 28.26 13.53
C ASN A 253 7.75 29.27 12.67
N LYS A 254 7.21 29.76 11.54
CA LYS A 254 7.98 30.58 10.58
C LYS A 254 8.59 31.87 11.13
N ASN A 255 7.98 32.43 12.18
CA ASN A 255 8.41 33.67 12.81
C ASN A 255 9.03 33.46 14.20
N GLU A 256 9.25 32.20 14.60
CA GLU A 256 9.79 31.88 15.92
C GLU A 256 11.27 32.26 16.03
N LYS A 257 11.65 32.87 17.17
CA LYS A 257 13.04 33.33 17.39
C LYS A 257 14.06 32.18 17.37
N ASN A 258 13.62 30.96 17.64
CA ASN A 258 14.43 29.75 17.66
C ASN A 258 14.28 28.89 16.40
N LEU A 259 13.79 29.45 15.28
CA LEU A 259 13.56 28.74 14.01
C LEU A 259 14.79 27.92 13.56
N ALA A 260 16.00 28.48 13.67
CA ALA A 260 17.23 27.76 13.35
C ALA A 260 17.40 26.47 14.16
N LYS A 261 17.08 26.50 15.45
CA LYS A 261 17.14 25.32 16.33
C LYS A 261 16.04 24.31 15.99
N ILE A 262 14.84 24.78 15.65
CA ILE A 262 13.74 23.93 15.19
C ILE A 262 14.17 23.17 13.94
N LEU A 263 14.73 23.88 12.95
CA LEU A 263 15.24 23.30 11.70
C LEU A 263 16.36 22.29 11.94
N GLU A 264 17.33 22.57 12.81
CA GLU A 264 18.39 21.61 13.14
C GLU A 264 17.85 20.32 13.74
N ILE A 265 16.89 20.43 14.66
CA ILE A 265 16.25 19.27 15.28
C ILE A 265 15.47 18.48 14.23
N ARG A 266 14.76 19.16 13.34
CA ARG A 266 14.02 18.56 12.24
C ARG A 266 14.93 17.72 11.34
N LYS A 267 16.04 18.30 10.88
CA LYS A 267 17.03 17.61 10.04
C LYS A 267 17.70 16.43 10.74
N ARG A 268 18.05 16.59 12.03
CA ARG A 268 18.68 15.52 12.82
C ARG A 268 17.76 14.30 12.96
N ASN A 269 16.46 14.53 13.02
CA ASN A 269 15.44 13.50 13.21
C ASN A 269 14.74 13.07 11.92
N SER A 270 15.38 13.29 10.76
CA SER A 270 14.77 13.05 9.46
C SER A 270 14.29 11.60 9.26
N LEU A 271 13.08 11.46 8.74
CA LEU A 271 12.51 10.20 8.27
C LEU A 271 13.37 9.58 7.17
N GLN A 272 13.85 10.38 6.21
CA GLN A 272 14.71 9.93 5.11
C GLN A 272 15.98 9.23 5.63
N ASN A 273 16.60 9.79 6.67
CA ASN A 273 17.77 9.17 7.32
C ASN A 273 17.43 7.85 8.00
N SER A 274 16.21 7.70 8.52
CA SER A 274 15.77 6.47 9.19
C SER A 274 15.46 5.36 8.20
N ILE A 275 14.91 5.68 7.03
CA ILE A 275 14.70 4.74 5.92
C ILE A 275 16.03 4.21 5.40
N ASN A 276 17.03 5.09 5.24
CA ASN A 276 18.34 4.75 4.68
C ASN A 276 19.28 4.06 5.68
N ARG A 277 18.91 3.96 6.97
CA ARG A 277 19.76 3.32 7.97
C ARG A 277 19.70 1.81 7.85
N GLU A 278 20.79 1.21 7.40
CA GLU A 278 21.06 -0.19 7.65
C GLU A 278 21.23 -0.40 9.17
N GLU A 279 20.34 -1.20 9.77
CA GLU A 279 20.46 -1.53 11.18
C GLU A 279 21.68 -2.43 11.37
N LYS A 280 22.72 -1.91 12.05
CA LYS A 280 23.78 -2.76 12.62
C LYS A 280 23.11 -3.79 13.54
N PRO A 281 23.49 -5.08 13.49
CA PRO A 281 22.85 -6.12 14.26
C PRO A 281 22.96 -5.80 15.76
N LYS A 282 21.83 -5.43 16.37
CA LYS A 282 21.74 -5.26 17.82
C LYS A 282 21.39 -6.61 18.43
N LYS A 283 22.17 -7.04 19.43
CA LYS A 283 21.86 -8.21 20.26
C LYS A 283 20.42 -8.09 20.78
N VAL A 284 19.55 -8.99 20.31
CA VAL A 284 18.11 -8.98 20.56
C VAL A 284 17.84 -9.24 22.04
N ARG A 285 17.37 -8.23 22.78
CA ARG A 285 16.57 -8.47 23.99
C ARG A 285 15.14 -8.78 23.53
N LYS A 286 14.69 -10.01 23.77
CA LYS A 286 13.34 -10.48 23.45
C LYS A 286 12.30 -9.66 24.22
N ASN A 287 11.67 -8.69 23.56
CA ASN A 287 10.37 -8.16 23.94
C ASN A 287 9.47 -8.20 22.70
N LYS A 288 8.80 -9.34 22.51
CA LYS A 288 7.80 -9.53 21.44
C LYS A 288 6.47 -8.93 21.88
N LYS A 289 6.22 -7.70 21.48
CA LYS A 289 4.86 -7.22 21.17
C LYS A 289 4.94 -6.70 19.74
N ALA A 290 4.68 -7.59 18.77
CA ALA A 290 4.55 -7.18 17.38
C ALA A 290 3.27 -6.37 17.26
N VAL A 291 3.38 -5.12 16.84
CA VAL A 291 2.22 -4.35 16.38
C VAL A 291 2.01 -4.82 14.95
N ILE A 292 0.92 -5.55 14.74
CA ILE A 292 0.46 -5.95 13.41
C ILE A 292 -0.17 -4.70 12.81
N ASP A 293 0.42 -4.19 11.74
CA ASP A 293 -0.33 -3.31 10.85
C ASP A 293 -1.28 -4.24 10.10
N SER A 294 -2.53 -4.36 10.57
CA SER A 294 -3.55 -4.87 9.66
C SER A 294 -3.52 -3.89 8.51
N MET A 295 -3.13 -4.33 7.31
CA MET A 295 -3.36 -3.54 6.10
C MET A 295 -4.77 -3.00 6.26
N GLY A 296 -4.94 -1.67 6.35
CA GLY A 296 -6.17 -0.96 6.75
C GLY A 296 -7.36 -1.25 5.84
N LEU A 297 -7.73 -2.51 5.84
CA LEU A 297 -8.59 -3.32 5.01
C LEU A 297 -9.16 -4.41 5.95
N ASP A 298 -9.45 -4.08 7.22
CA ASP A 298 -10.18 -4.97 8.12
C ASP A 298 -11.63 -5.24 7.62
N SER A 299 -12.05 -4.59 6.52
CA SER A 299 -13.20 -4.99 5.70
C SER A 299 -12.94 -6.13 4.70
N MET A 300 -11.68 -6.54 4.49
CA MET A 300 -11.27 -7.70 3.68
C MET A 300 -11.13 -8.98 4.51
N SER A 301 -11.57 -8.95 5.78
CA SER A 301 -11.81 -10.14 6.61
C SER A 301 -12.90 -11.08 6.05
N LEU A 302 -13.45 -10.80 4.87
CA LEU A 302 -14.28 -11.71 4.06
C LEU A 302 -13.48 -12.64 3.14
N LEU A 303 -12.14 -12.59 3.13
CA LEU A 303 -11.27 -13.47 2.34
C LEU A 303 -10.98 -14.83 3.00
N ARG A 304 -11.86 -15.32 3.89
CA ARG A 304 -11.96 -16.78 4.07
C ARG A 304 -12.63 -17.31 2.81
N VAL A 305 -11.84 -17.95 1.96
CA VAL A 305 -12.34 -19.00 1.09
C VAL A 305 -13.08 -19.96 2.00
N SER A 306 -14.41 -19.88 2.01
CA SER A 306 -15.25 -20.96 2.48
C SER A 306 -14.82 -22.16 1.65
N ASN A 307 -14.22 -23.15 2.30
CA ASN A 307 -13.98 -24.45 1.69
C ASN A 307 -15.25 -24.84 0.94
N PHE A 308 -15.16 -24.95 -0.40
CA PHE A 308 -16.10 -25.75 -1.14
C PHE A 308 -15.85 -27.19 -0.71
N THR A 309 -16.51 -27.60 0.37
CA THR A 309 -16.90 -29.00 0.53
C THR A 309 -17.96 -29.27 -0.52
N LEU A 310 -17.65 -30.20 -1.43
CA LEU A 310 -18.63 -30.97 -2.20
C LEU A 310 -19.71 -31.55 -1.27
#